data_AF-A0A1Z5L1F5-F1
#
_entry.id   AF-A0A1Z5L1F5-F1
#
_cell.length_a   1.000
_cell.length_b   1.000
_cell.length_c   1.000
_cell.angle_alpha   90.00
_cell.angle_beta   90.00
_cell.angle_gamma   90.00
#
_symmetry.space_group_name_H-M   'P 1'
#
loop_
_entity.id
_entity.type
_entity.pdbx_description
1 polymer ?
#
loop_
_entity_poly.entity_id
_entity_poly.type
_entity_poly.pdbx_seq_one_letter_code
_entity_poly.pdbx_strand_id
1 'polypeptide(L)'
;MNDITTQNGDLGQEFLYNPDLLKGLDYKNSRTKQGSGGLGLTVDESFRIRPLTLDDFDKGYLKLLSQMTLVGDISREQFLKRFHQMKSCPDTYYVTVVEDVTTGGVIAAASLVTELKFIRNTALRGRLEDVVVDDGYRGRSLGKLIVQTIVLLAERLGCYKITLDCKDELIKFYVGNGFRLEPGNSNSMSIRFSPVSSATRIAS
;
A
#
# COMPACT_ATOMS: atom_id res chain seq x y z
N MET A 1 12.85 -20.06 -44.03
CA MET A 1 14.13 -19.35 -44.21
C MET A 1 14.10 -18.14 -43.29
N ASN A 2 15.13 -18.06 -42.45
CA ASN A 2 15.31 -17.11 -41.37
C ASN A 2 15.39 -15.67 -41.90
N ASP A 3 14.97 -14.71 -41.08
CA ASP A 3 15.96 -13.82 -40.48
C ASP A 3 15.56 -13.41 -39.06
N ILE A 4 16.43 -13.81 -38.14
CA ILE A 4 16.65 -13.33 -36.78
C ILE A 4 17.52 -12.07 -36.99
N THR A 5 17.34 -10.91 -36.35
CA THR A 5 17.91 -10.56 -35.05
C THR A 5 17.69 -9.05 -34.79
N THR A 6 17.80 -8.66 -33.50
CA THR A 6 17.94 -7.31 -32.90
C THR A 6 16.60 -6.67 -32.48
N GLN A 7 16.35 -6.31 -31.22
CA GLN A 7 17.22 -6.00 -30.08
C GLN A 7 16.57 -6.45 -28.74
N ASN A 8 17.42 -6.93 -27.82
CA ASN A 8 17.14 -6.98 -26.39
C ASN A 8 16.76 -5.57 -25.91
N GLY A 9 15.48 -5.34 -25.64
CA GLY A 9 14.99 -4.12 -25.01
C GLY A 9 14.71 -4.42 -23.54
N ASP A 10 15.46 -3.77 -22.66
CA ASP A 10 15.17 -3.63 -21.24
C ASP A 10 13.70 -3.18 -21.08
N LEU A 11 12.79 -4.13 -20.86
CA LEU A 11 11.38 -3.86 -20.66
C LEU A 11 11.27 -3.20 -19.29
N GLY A 12 11.24 -1.86 -19.30
CA GLY A 12 11.17 -1.04 -18.10
C GLY A 12 10.16 -1.59 -17.09
N GLN A 13 10.59 -1.67 -15.83
CA GLN A 13 9.82 -2.25 -14.74
C GLN A 13 8.39 -1.68 -14.69
N GLU A 14 7.37 -2.54 -14.81
CA GLU A 14 5.98 -2.11 -14.77
C GLU A 14 5.52 -1.84 -13.33
N PHE A 15 5.32 -0.57 -13.00
CA PHE A 15 4.78 -0.14 -11.70
C PHE A 15 3.25 -0.11 -11.68
N LEU A 16 2.66 -0.44 -10.54
CA LEU A 16 1.19 -0.41 -10.37
C LEU A 16 0.62 1.00 -10.60
N TYR A 17 1.34 2.03 -10.16
CA TYR A 17 1.01 3.44 -10.39
C TYR A 17 2.28 4.25 -10.69
N ASN A 18 2.13 5.51 -11.11
CA ASN A 18 3.27 6.36 -11.46
C ASN A 18 4.21 6.59 -10.24
N PRO A 19 5.47 6.12 -10.27
CA PRO A 19 6.42 6.28 -9.15
C PRO A 19 6.77 7.74 -8.85
N ASP A 20 6.57 8.67 -9.78
CA ASP A 20 6.82 10.10 -9.54
C ASP A 20 5.93 10.68 -8.44
N LEU A 21 4.77 10.06 -8.18
CA LEU A 21 3.90 10.44 -7.07
C LEU A 21 4.55 10.23 -5.69
N LEU A 22 5.66 9.47 -5.59
CA LEU A 22 6.43 9.32 -4.36
C LEU A 22 7.63 10.28 -4.27
N LYS A 23 8.05 10.90 -5.38
CA LYS A 23 9.22 11.78 -5.39
C LYS A 23 8.95 13.06 -4.60
N GLY A 24 9.93 13.47 -3.79
CA GLY A 24 9.85 14.73 -3.03
C GLY A 24 8.70 14.78 -2.02
N LEU A 25 8.20 13.64 -1.52
CA LEU A 25 7.31 13.65 -0.36
C LEU A 25 8.05 14.23 0.86
N ASP A 26 7.43 15.20 1.54
CA ASP A 26 8.07 15.91 2.65
C ASP A 26 7.81 15.21 3.99
N TYR A 27 8.71 14.27 4.31
CA TYR A 27 8.68 13.53 5.58
C TYR A 27 8.99 14.40 6.81
N LYS A 28 9.50 15.64 6.66
CA LYS A 28 9.88 16.53 7.76
C LYS A 28 8.75 17.47 8.18
N ASN A 29 7.87 17.83 7.24
CA ASN A 29 6.76 18.76 7.46
C ASN A 29 5.36 18.13 7.41
N SER A 30 5.25 16.80 7.51
CA SER A 30 3.96 16.13 7.70
C SER A 30 3.15 16.84 8.79
N ARG A 31 1.95 17.33 8.43
CA ARG A 31 1.08 18.17 9.28
C ARG A 31 0.53 17.43 10.51
N THR A 32 0.96 16.19 10.73
CA THR A 32 0.62 15.32 11.87
C THR A 32 1.28 15.76 13.20
N LYS A 33 1.94 16.94 13.23
CA LYS A 33 2.55 17.56 14.42
C LYS A 33 1.52 18.01 15.45
N GLN A 34 1.07 17.08 16.30
CA GLN A 34 0.78 17.39 17.71
C GLN A 34 1.64 16.50 18.60
N GLY A 35 2.89 16.91 18.76
CA GLY A 35 3.90 16.27 19.58
C GLY A 35 5.28 16.85 19.25
N SER A 36 5.93 17.46 20.22
CA SER A 36 7.24 18.10 20.10
C SER A 36 8.33 17.06 19.78
N GLY A 37 8.63 16.90 18.50
CA GLY A 37 9.72 16.08 17.98
C GLY A 37 9.57 15.92 16.48
N GLY A 38 10.42 16.59 15.69
CA GLY A 38 10.42 16.40 14.24
C GLY A 38 10.59 14.93 13.88
N LEU A 39 9.93 14.46 12.82
CA LEU A 39 10.19 13.14 12.25
C LEU A 39 11.59 13.14 11.63
N GLY A 40 12.61 12.88 12.45
CA GLY A 40 13.93 12.46 11.98
C GLY A 40 13.88 11.03 11.45
N LEU A 41 12.96 10.73 10.52
CA LEU A 41 12.97 9.45 9.81
C LEU A 41 14.19 9.45 8.89
N THR A 42 15.29 8.91 9.36
CA THR A 42 16.40 8.50 8.50
C THR A 42 16.01 7.19 7.86
N VAL A 43 15.63 7.23 6.59
CA VAL A 43 15.48 6.02 5.79
C VAL A 43 16.88 5.48 5.55
N ASP A 44 17.13 4.24 5.96
CA ASP A 44 18.36 3.53 5.64
C ASP A 44 18.54 3.53 4.11
N GLU A 45 19.73 3.86 3.61
CA GLU A 45 19.99 3.92 2.17
C GLU A 45 19.79 2.56 1.48
N SER A 46 19.78 1.47 2.25
CA SER A 46 19.46 0.12 1.78
C SER A 46 17.96 -0.13 1.55
N PHE A 47 17.07 0.81 1.90
CA PHE A 47 15.63 0.65 1.74
C PHE A 47 15.08 1.53 0.61
N ARG A 48 14.39 0.89 -0.34
CA ARG A 48 13.77 1.56 -1.48
C ARG A 48 12.25 1.52 -1.37
N ILE A 49 11.63 2.70 -1.31
CA ILE A 49 10.17 2.85 -1.37
C ILE A 49 9.75 3.00 -2.83
N ARG A 50 8.80 2.19 -3.29
CA ARG A 50 8.31 2.22 -4.67
C ARG A 50 6.91 1.62 -4.79
N PRO A 51 6.20 1.85 -5.92
CA PRO A 51 4.99 1.10 -6.23
C PRO A 51 5.27 -0.41 -6.32
N LEU A 52 4.24 -1.22 -6.08
CA LEU A 52 4.24 -2.65 -6.38
C LEU A 52 4.52 -2.88 -7.87
N THR A 53 5.20 -3.98 -8.19
CA THR A 53 5.56 -4.41 -9.54
C THR A 53 5.23 -5.90 -9.73
N LEU A 54 5.18 -6.37 -10.98
CA LEU A 54 4.88 -7.77 -11.28
C LEU A 54 5.90 -8.75 -10.68
N ASP A 55 7.17 -8.35 -10.63
CA ASP A 55 8.26 -9.17 -10.10
C ASP A 55 8.22 -9.31 -8.57
N ASP A 56 7.42 -8.49 -7.88
CA ASP A 56 7.28 -8.59 -6.43
C ASP A 56 6.61 -9.90 -5.98
N PHE A 57 5.99 -10.63 -6.93
CA PHE A 57 5.59 -12.01 -6.71
C PHE A 57 6.78 -12.87 -6.24
N ASP A 58 7.93 -12.78 -6.92
CA ASP A 58 9.14 -13.54 -6.55
C ASP A 58 9.91 -12.90 -5.41
N LYS A 59 9.73 -11.60 -5.18
CA LYS A 59 10.39 -10.86 -4.09
C LYS A 59 9.69 -11.04 -2.72
N GLY A 60 8.75 -11.98 -2.62
CA GLY A 60 8.14 -12.38 -1.36
C GLY A 60 6.96 -11.53 -0.91
N TYR A 61 6.34 -10.73 -1.78
CA TYR A 61 5.22 -9.85 -1.41
C TYR A 61 4.03 -10.62 -0.80
N LEU A 62 3.64 -11.76 -1.38
CA LEU A 62 2.55 -12.58 -0.83
C LEU A 62 2.92 -13.22 0.52
N LYS A 63 4.19 -13.62 0.69
CA LYS A 63 4.72 -14.11 1.97
C LYS A 63 4.66 -13.03 3.05
N LEU A 64 5.00 -11.79 2.69
CA LEU A 64 4.88 -10.64 3.59
C LEU A 64 3.42 -10.45 4.04
N LEU A 65 2.47 -10.41 3.10
CA LEU A 65 1.04 -10.26 3.42
C LEU A 65 0.51 -11.39 4.33
N SER A 66 1.06 -12.60 4.22
CA SER A 66 0.66 -13.75 5.04
C SER A 66 0.96 -13.57 6.54
N GLN A 67 1.88 -12.66 6.89
CA GLN A 67 2.16 -12.30 8.28
C GLN A 67 1.05 -11.44 8.91
N MET A 68 0.19 -10.82 8.07
CA MET A 68 -0.91 -9.96 8.51
C MET A 68 -2.25 -10.71 8.52
N THR A 69 -2.53 -11.50 7.48
CA THR A 69 -3.82 -12.17 7.29
C THR A 69 -3.71 -13.41 6.41
N LEU A 70 -4.81 -14.15 6.26
CA LEU A 70 -4.91 -15.26 5.32
C LEU A 70 -4.88 -14.75 3.87
N VAL A 71 -3.84 -15.13 3.13
CA VAL A 71 -3.69 -14.85 1.69
C VAL A 71 -4.24 -15.99 0.82
N GLY A 72 -4.03 -17.23 1.24
CA GLY A 72 -4.35 -18.44 0.46
C GLY A 72 -3.30 -18.76 -0.61
N ASP A 73 -3.59 -19.77 -1.44
CA ASP A 73 -2.69 -20.25 -2.50
C ASP A 73 -2.91 -19.47 -3.79
N ILE A 74 -2.24 -18.31 -3.92
CA ILE A 74 -2.31 -17.46 -5.10
C ILE A 74 -1.24 -17.87 -6.11
N SER A 75 -1.67 -18.29 -7.31
CA SER A 75 -0.76 -18.54 -8.42
C SER A 75 -0.20 -17.25 -9.02
N ARG A 76 0.95 -17.33 -9.71
CA ARG A 76 1.52 -16.19 -10.45
C ARG A 76 0.50 -15.58 -11.42
N GLU A 77 -0.25 -16.41 -12.14
CA GLU A 77 -1.28 -15.93 -13.07
C GLU A 77 -2.37 -15.14 -12.35
N GLN A 78 -2.84 -15.61 -11.18
CA GLN A 78 -3.81 -14.89 -10.38
C GLN A 78 -3.26 -13.55 -9.86
N PHE A 79 -1.99 -13.52 -9.46
CA PHE A 79 -1.32 -12.29 -9.03
C PHE A 79 -1.22 -11.26 -10.18
N LEU A 80 -0.71 -11.66 -11.34
CA LEU A 80 -0.63 -10.83 -12.56
C LEU A 80 -2.02 -10.30 -12.94
N LYS A 81 -3.02 -11.18 -12.97
CA LYS A 81 -4.41 -10.80 -13.27
C LYS A 81 -4.93 -9.76 -12.29
N ARG A 82 -4.72 -9.95 -10.98
CA ARG A 82 -5.15 -8.99 -9.96
C ARG A 82 -4.42 -7.66 -10.09
N PHE A 83 -3.11 -7.70 -10.34
CA PHE A 83 -2.29 -6.50 -10.56
C PHE A 83 -2.85 -5.66 -11.71
N HIS A 84 -3.09 -6.27 -12.87
CA HIS A 84 -3.63 -5.54 -14.02
C HIS A 84 -5.07 -5.06 -13.79
N GLN A 85 -5.90 -5.81 -13.04
CA GLN A 85 -7.22 -5.34 -12.62
C GLN A 85 -7.11 -4.05 -11.80
N MET A 86 -6.25 -4.03 -10.78
CA MET A 86 -6.02 -2.84 -9.96
C MET A 86 -5.48 -1.67 -10.80
N LYS A 87 -4.47 -1.92 -11.64
CA LYS A 87 -3.88 -0.92 -12.55
C LYS A 87 -4.90 -0.34 -13.53
N SER A 88 -5.87 -1.14 -13.98
CA SER A 88 -6.91 -0.72 -14.91
C SER A 88 -7.99 0.16 -14.27
N CYS A 89 -7.99 0.33 -12.95
CA CYS A 89 -8.85 1.26 -12.23
C CYS A 89 -8.09 2.58 -12.01
N PRO A 90 -8.33 3.61 -12.85
CA PRO A 90 -7.57 4.86 -12.78
C PRO A 90 -7.72 5.49 -11.39
N ASP A 91 -6.62 6.05 -10.90
CA ASP A 91 -6.56 6.84 -9.67
C ASP A 91 -7.22 6.19 -8.45
N THR A 92 -7.20 4.85 -8.34
CA THR A 92 -7.92 4.09 -7.30
C THR A 92 -6.97 3.33 -6.36
N TYR A 93 -5.98 2.60 -6.88
CA TYR A 93 -5.14 1.69 -6.10
C TYR A 93 -3.67 2.11 -6.11
N TYR A 94 -3.11 2.35 -4.93
CA TYR A 94 -1.70 2.75 -4.76
C TYR A 94 -1.00 1.81 -3.76
N VAL A 95 -0.80 0.55 -4.18
CA VAL A 95 -0.05 -0.43 -3.39
C VAL A 95 1.44 -0.06 -3.42
N THR A 96 1.97 0.28 -2.26
CA THR A 96 3.35 0.77 -2.08
C THR A 96 4.13 -0.21 -1.23
N VAL A 97 5.36 -0.49 -1.64
CA VAL A 97 6.26 -1.43 -0.97
C VAL A 97 7.55 -0.75 -0.54
N VAL A 98 8.17 -1.30 0.50
CA VAL A 98 9.57 -1.07 0.85
C VAL A 98 10.34 -2.33 0.52
N GLU A 99 11.35 -2.20 -0.33
CA GLU A 99 12.28 -3.25 -0.69
C GLU A 99 13.61 -3.03 0.04
N ASP A 100 14.18 -4.08 0.61
CA ASP A 100 15.60 -4.08 0.98
C ASP A 100 16.42 -4.39 -0.27
N VAL A 101 17.17 -3.40 -0.77
CA VAL A 101 17.94 -3.56 -2.01
C VAL A 101 19.14 -4.50 -1.85
N THR A 102 19.57 -4.81 -0.62
CA THR A 102 20.67 -5.74 -0.37
C THR A 102 20.21 -7.19 -0.53
N THR A 103 18.97 -7.49 -0.14
CA THR A 103 18.38 -8.83 -0.25
C THR A 103 17.49 -8.99 -1.49
N GLY A 104 17.02 -7.89 -2.07
CA GLY A 104 16.02 -7.85 -3.13
C GLY A 104 14.59 -8.17 -2.67
N GLY A 105 14.37 -8.36 -1.37
CA GLY A 105 13.08 -8.75 -0.80
C GLY A 105 12.17 -7.57 -0.48
N VAL A 106 10.87 -7.77 -0.63
CA VAL A 106 9.85 -6.82 -0.14
C VAL A 106 9.64 -7.04 1.37
N ILE A 107 9.93 -6.00 2.15
CA ILE A 107 10.01 -6.07 3.62
C ILE A 107 8.93 -5.26 4.35
N ALA A 108 8.23 -4.37 3.65
CA ALA A 108 7.04 -3.71 4.16
C ALA A 108 6.10 -3.32 3.01
N ALA A 109 4.81 -3.22 3.30
CA ALA A 109 3.81 -2.78 2.34
C ALA A 109 2.66 -2.04 3.02
N ALA A 110 2.00 -1.18 2.24
CA ALA A 110 0.69 -0.63 2.56
C ALA A 110 -0.03 -0.23 1.28
N SER A 111 -1.36 -0.20 1.35
CA SER A 111 -2.22 0.19 0.25
C SER A 111 -2.91 1.50 0.58
N LEU A 112 -2.87 2.46 -0.34
CA LEU A 112 -3.86 3.53 -0.38
C LEU A 112 -4.94 3.18 -1.39
N VAL A 113 -6.19 3.17 -0.95
CA VAL A 113 -7.37 3.12 -1.83
C VAL A 113 -8.07 4.46 -1.78
N THR A 114 -8.31 5.05 -2.94
CA THR A 114 -9.02 6.33 -3.08
C THR A 114 -10.46 6.11 -3.51
N GLU A 115 -11.35 6.93 -2.97
CA GLU A 115 -12.80 6.82 -3.18
C GLU A 115 -13.36 8.20 -3.54
N LEU A 116 -13.97 8.31 -4.72
CA LEU A 116 -14.70 9.50 -5.16
C LEU A 116 -16.01 9.63 -4.37
N LYS A 117 -16.33 10.86 -3.96
CA LYS A 117 -17.53 11.17 -3.18
C LYS A 117 -18.25 12.36 -3.79
N PHE A 118 -19.58 12.37 -3.78
CA PHE A 118 -20.36 13.59 -4.07
C PHE A 118 -20.32 14.60 -2.93
N ILE A 119 -20.28 14.10 -1.68
CA ILE A 119 -20.20 14.95 -0.49
C ILE A 119 -18.89 15.76 -0.49
N ARG A 120 -18.88 16.84 0.32
CA ARG A 120 -17.70 17.71 0.48
C ARG A 120 -17.23 18.34 -0.85
N ASN A 121 -18.18 18.72 -1.71
CA ASN A 121 -17.89 19.30 -3.02
C ASN A 121 -17.08 18.35 -3.92
N THR A 122 -17.68 17.20 -4.23
CA THR A 122 -17.08 16.18 -5.10
C THR A 122 -15.69 15.71 -4.65
N ALA A 123 -15.51 15.48 -3.34
CA ALA A 123 -14.19 15.25 -2.76
C ALA A 123 -13.64 13.83 -3.01
N LEU A 124 -12.32 13.70 -2.82
CA LEU A 124 -11.60 12.43 -2.79
C LEU A 124 -11.32 11.98 -1.35
N ARG A 125 -11.60 10.73 -1.00
CA ARG A 125 -11.25 10.15 0.31
C ARG A 125 -10.20 9.06 0.16
N GLY A 126 -9.19 9.04 1.03
CA GLY A 126 -8.23 7.94 1.13
C GLY A 126 -8.62 6.90 2.18
N ARG A 127 -8.21 5.65 1.96
CA ARG A 127 -8.23 4.56 2.93
C ARG A 127 -6.86 3.91 2.98
N LEU A 128 -6.29 3.83 4.17
CA LEU A 128 -5.06 3.09 4.42
C LEU A 128 -5.42 1.65 4.77
N GLU A 129 -4.99 0.72 3.92
CA GLU A 129 -5.28 -0.71 4.01
C GLU A 129 -3.98 -1.52 3.98
N ASP A 130 -4.06 -2.78 4.39
CA ASP A 130 -3.01 -3.81 4.23
C ASP A 130 -1.60 -3.40 4.71
N VAL A 131 -1.52 -2.69 5.84
CA VAL A 131 -0.24 -2.28 6.44
C VAL A 131 0.45 -3.49 7.06
N VAL A 132 1.63 -3.83 6.54
CA VAL A 132 2.43 -4.95 7.04
C VAL A 132 3.93 -4.63 6.98
N VAL A 133 4.67 -5.12 7.97
CA VAL A 133 6.13 -5.04 8.06
C VAL A 133 6.62 -6.43 8.44
N ASP A 134 7.63 -6.90 7.71
CA ASP A 134 8.27 -8.19 7.94
C ASP A 134 8.78 -8.28 9.39
N ASP A 135 8.49 -9.39 10.06
CA ASP A 135 8.87 -9.64 11.44
C ASP A 135 10.37 -9.42 11.71
N GLY A 136 11.24 -9.81 10.76
CA GLY A 136 12.70 -9.65 10.86
C GLY A 136 13.18 -8.20 10.73
N TYR A 137 12.31 -7.29 10.29
CA TYR A 137 12.61 -5.87 10.10
C TYR A 137 11.82 -4.95 11.06
N ARG A 138 11.06 -5.51 12.00
CA ARG A 138 10.37 -4.72 13.03
C ARG A 138 11.36 -3.97 13.93
N GLY A 139 10.90 -2.87 14.52
CA GLY A 139 11.73 -1.97 15.32
C GLY A 139 12.61 -1.01 14.51
N ARG A 140 12.69 -1.15 13.18
CA ARG A 140 13.46 -0.27 12.29
C ARG A 140 12.67 0.91 11.73
N SER A 141 11.61 1.34 12.41
CA SER A 141 10.69 2.42 11.99
C SER A 141 9.99 2.25 10.63
N LEU A 142 10.07 1.07 9.98
CA LEU A 142 9.46 0.83 8.67
C LEU A 142 7.93 0.97 8.67
N GLY A 143 7.26 0.57 9.75
CA GLY A 143 5.82 0.77 9.89
C GLY A 143 5.46 2.26 9.86
N LYS A 144 6.22 3.08 10.58
CA LYS A 144 6.04 4.55 10.57
C LYS A 144 6.34 5.11 9.18
N LEU A 145 7.42 4.64 8.54
CA LEU A 145 7.81 5.08 7.20
C LEU A 145 6.72 4.82 6.16
N ILE A 146 6.20 3.59 6.07
CA ILE A 146 5.22 3.23 5.06
C ILE A 146 3.87 3.93 5.31
N VAL A 147 3.44 4.03 6.57
CA VAL A 147 2.21 4.76 6.93
C VAL A 147 2.32 6.25 6.59
N GLN A 148 3.42 6.91 6.94
CA GLN A 148 3.62 8.33 6.60
C GLN A 148 3.73 8.54 5.09
N THR A 149 4.37 7.62 4.35
CA THR A 149 4.41 7.67 2.89
C THR A 149 3.00 7.69 2.31
N ILE A 150 2.13 6.79 2.78
CA ILE A 150 0.74 6.74 2.32
C ILE A 150 -0.06 7.99 2.71
N VAL A 151 0.12 8.50 3.94
CA VAL A 151 -0.55 9.74 4.38
C VAL A 151 -0.16 10.93 3.49
N LEU A 152 1.14 11.10 3.21
CA LEU A 152 1.64 12.17 2.35
C LEU A 152 1.19 11.99 0.90
N LEU A 153 1.13 10.74 0.41
CA LEU A 153 0.59 10.44 -0.92
C LEU A 153 -0.90 10.81 -1.01
N ALA A 154 -1.71 10.45 -0.01
CA ALA A 154 -3.12 10.80 0.03
C ALA A 154 -3.33 12.32 0.04
N GLU A 155 -2.53 13.05 0.82
CA GLU A 155 -2.53 14.51 0.85
C GLU A 155 -2.17 15.11 -0.52
N ARG A 156 -1.12 14.59 -1.17
CA ARG A 156 -0.69 14.99 -2.51
C ARG A 156 -1.77 14.78 -3.56
N LEU A 157 -2.52 13.69 -3.46
CA LEU A 157 -3.65 13.38 -4.35
C LEU A 157 -4.90 14.24 -4.07
N GLY A 158 -4.85 15.11 -3.06
CA GLY A 158 -5.98 15.99 -2.72
C GLY A 158 -7.08 15.30 -1.91
N CYS A 159 -6.77 14.20 -1.21
CA CYS A 159 -7.74 13.57 -0.33
C CYS A 159 -8.15 14.53 0.80
N TYR A 160 -9.45 14.74 1.01
CA TYR A 160 -9.93 15.60 2.10
C TYR A 160 -9.74 14.94 3.48
N LYS A 161 -9.65 13.60 3.51
CA LYS A 161 -9.26 12.81 4.67
C LYS A 161 -8.76 11.42 4.26
N ILE A 162 -8.00 10.80 5.17
CA ILE A 162 -7.62 9.39 5.13
C ILE A 162 -8.13 8.70 6.39
N THR A 163 -8.56 7.43 6.27
CA THR A 163 -9.02 6.61 7.41
C THR A 163 -8.45 5.21 7.34
N LEU A 164 -8.45 4.51 8.47
CA LEU A 164 -8.08 3.10 8.60
C LEU A 164 -8.91 2.46 9.71
N ASP A 165 -8.99 1.13 9.69
CA ASP A 165 -9.43 0.32 10.82
C ASP A 165 -8.22 -0.41 11.41
N CYS A 166 -8.16 -0.53 12.74
CA CYS A 166 -7.07 -1.26 13.40
C CYS A 166 -7.53 -1.96 14.68
N LYS A 167 -6.73 -2.94 15.13
CA LYS A 167 -6.90 -3.55 16.46
C LYS A 167 -6.60 -2.52 17.56
N ASP A 168 -7.24 -2.67 18.71
CA ASP A 168 -7.09 -1.76 19.85
C ASP A 168 -5.62 -1.55 20.27
N GLU A 169 -4.81 -2.61 20.23
CA GLU A 169 -3.38 -2.58 20.56
C GLU A 169 -2.55 -1.65 19.64
N LEU A 170 -3.03 -1.39 18.42
CA LEU A 170 -2.37 -0.55 17.43
C LEU A 170 -2.83 0.92 17.47
N ILE A 171 -3.85 1.26 18.26
CA ILE A 171 -4.37 2.64 18.34
C ILE A 171 -3.25 3.64 18.67
N LYS A 172 -2.40 3.33 19.65
CA LYS A 172 -1.28 4.20 20.05
C LYS A 172 -0.30 4.45 18.89
N PHE A 173 -0.03 3.42 18.10
CA PHE A 173 0.85 3.53 16.94
C PHE A 173 0.25 4.47 15.89
N TYR A 174 -1.03 4.32 15.54
CA TYR A 174 -1.67 5.18 14.54
C TYR A 174 -1.90 6.61 15.04
N VAL A 175 -2.21 6.79 16.32
CA VAL A 175 -2.25 8.13 16.93
C VAL A 175 -0.89 8.83 16.85
N GLY A 176 0.20 8.10 17.11
CA GLY A 176 1.57 8.60 16.90
C GLY A 176 1.92 8.94 15.45
N ASN A 177 1.09 8.51 14.49
CA ASN A 177 1.19 8.82 13.06
C ASN A 177 0.19 9.89 12.61
N GLY A 178 -0.54 10.53 13.53
CA GLY A 178 -1.46 11.63 13.25
C GLY A 178 -2.92 11.24 13.08
N PHE A 179 -3.27 9.96 13.17
CA PHE A 179 -4.65 9.51 13.20
C PHE A 179 -5.31 9.83 14.55
N ARG A 180 -6.65 9.89 14.57
CA ARG A 180 -7.42 10.12 15.79
C ARG A 180 -8.66 9.24 15.76
N LEU A 181 -9.10 8.79 16.93
CA LEU A 181 -10.44 8.22 17.08
C LEU A 181 -11.45 9.37 16.93
N GLU A 182 -12.47 9.17 16.10
CA GLU A 182 -13.57 10.12 15.94
C GLU A 182 -14.58 9.93 17.08
N PRO A 183 -14.74 10.88 18.02
CA PRO A 183 -15.64 10.72 19.15
C PRO A 183 -17.08 10.48 18.68
N GLY A 184 -17.69 9.39 19.15
CA GLY A 184 -19.05 8.99 18.75
C GLY A 184 -19.16 8.37 17.36
N ASN A 185 -18.05 8.20 16.63
CA ASN A 185 -18.05 7.66 15.26
C ASN A 185 -16.79 6.81 14.95
N SER A 186 -16.26 6.09 15.94
CA SER A 186 -15.05 5.27 15.83
C SER A 186 -15.31 3.75 15.79
N ASN A 187 -16.57 3.33 15.70
CA ASN A 187 -16.91 1.91 15.63
C ASN A 187 -16.72 1.38 14.21
N SER A 188 -16.07 0.22 14.07
CA SER A 188 -16.07 -0.57 12.84
C SER A 188 -17.09 -1.71 12.97
N MET A 189 -17.91 -1.91 11.94
CA MET A 189 -18.96 -2.93 11.90
C MET A 189 -18.77 -3.76 10.63
N SER A 190 -18.88 -5.09 10.74
CA SER A 190 -18.68 -5.99 9.60
C SER A 190 -19.70 -7.14 9.58
N ILE A 191 -20.09 -7.52 8.37
CA ILE A 191 -20.80 -8.78 8.07
C ILE A 191 -19.87 -9.57 7.15
N ARG A 192 -19.58 -10.82 7.51
CA ARG A 192 -18.79 -11.73 6.68
C ARG A 192 -19.73 -12.62 5.88
N PHE A 193 -19.59 -12.62 4.56
CA PHE A 193 -20.32 -13.54 3.69
C PHE A 193 -19.57 -14.86 3.57
N SER A 194 -20.29 -15.99 3.67
CA SER A 194 -19.71 -17.31 3.43
C SER A 194 -19.12 -17.39 2.02
N PRO A 195 -17.98 -18.06 1.82
CA PRO A 195 -17.41 -18.24 0.50
C PRO A 195 -18.44 -18.95 -0.39
N VAL A 196 -18.80 -18.32 -1.52
CA VAL A 196 -19.65 -18.94 -2.54
C VAL A 196 -18.88 -20.15 -3.06
N SER A 197 -19.44 -21.35 -2.96
CA SER A 197 -18.83 -22.52 -3.62
C SER A 197 -18.70 -22.20 -5.11
N SER A 198 -17.58 -22.55 -5.71
CA SER A 198 -17.20 -22.23 -7.09
C SER A 198 -18.14 -22.77 -8.18
N ALA A 199 -19.30 -23.33 -7.81
CA ALA A 199 -20.27 -23.94 -8.70
C ALA A 199 -21.29 -22.98 -9.32
N THR A 200 -21.41 -21.73 -8.88
CA THR A 200 -22.47 -20.82 -9.39
C THR A 200 -21.99 -19.39 -9.63
N ARG A 201 -21.10 -19.19 -10.59
CA ARG A 201 -21.07 -17.92 -11.35
C ARG A 201 -21.58 -18.19 -12.75
N ILE A 202 -22.91 -18.25 -12.84
CA ILE A 202 -23.65 -18.21 -14.10
C ILE A 202 -23.50 -16.80 -14.68
N ALA A 203 -23.31 -16.77 -15.99
CA ALA A 203 -23.21 -15.63 -16.86
C ALA A 203 -24.27 -14.54 -16.63
N SER A 204 -23.84 -13.29 -16.75
CA SER A 204 -24.59 -12.18 -17.34
C SER A 204 -23.60 -11.12 -17.81
#